data_AF-A0A8T0ZLP0-F1
#
_entry.id   AF-A0A8T0ZLP0-F1
#
_cell.length_a   1.000
_cell.length_b   1.000
_cell.length_c   1.000
_cell.angle_alpha   90.00
_cell.angle_beta   90.00
_cell.angle_gamma   90.00
#
_symmetry.space_group_name_H-M   'P 1'
#
loop_
_entity.id
_entity.type
_entity.pdbx_description
1 polymer ?
#
loop_
_entity_poly.entity_id
_entity_poly.type
_entity_poly.pdbx_seq_one_letter_code
_entity_poly.pdbx_strand_id
1 'polypeptide(L)'
;MSINSAYVAKYKPDPAGAITVEFSGDKRRAMLGLVRSVLEPVELLETTLRSAGKNANGLSAWAVRYYRHLARICSVYMRLCVQELRARIQSMVSGEYCLVLLPVSDAAEVEFGASGSGSGSTSAAVVSSSSTIVRGSVLPLARAMRR
;
A
#
# COMPACT_ATOMS: atom_id res chain seq x y z
N MET A 1 24.65 -0.21 -9.71
CA MET A 1 25.00 -1.44 -8.96
C MET A 1 24.09 -1.52 -7.74
N SER A 2 23.41 -2.64 -7.49
CA SER A 2 22.55 -2.78 -6.30
C SER A 2 23.34 -3.35 -5.12
N ILE A 3 22.94 -3.03 -3.88
CA ILE A 3 23.57 -3.59 -2.67
C ILE A 3 23.59 -5.12 -2.72
N ASN A 4 22.52 -5.75 -3.19
CA ASN A 4 22.45 -7.20 -3.36
C ASN A 4 23.53 -7.72 -4.32
N SER A 5 23.65 -7.11 -5.50
CA SER A 5 24.67 -7.51 -6.49
C SER A 5 26.10 -7.36 -5.98
N ALA A 6 26.38 -6.28 -5.22
CA ALA A 6 27.70 -6.06 -4.61
C ALA A 6 27.99 -7.07 -3.49
N TYR A 7 26.99 -7.41 -2.68
CA TYR A 7 27.11 -8.41 -1.62
C TYR A 7 27.41 -9.80 -2.20
N VAL A 8 26.61 -10.24 -3.18
CA VAL A 8 26.79 -11.54 -3.85
C VAL A 8 28.17 -11.62 -4.51
N ALA A 9 28.61 -10.56 -5.20
CA ALA A 9 29.93 -10.53 -5.82
C ALA A 9 31.07 -10.68 -4.79
N LYS A 10 30.91 -10.13 -3.57
CA LYS A 10 31.94 -10.18 -2.53
C LYS A 10 31.95 -11.49 -1.75
N TYR A 11 30.78 -11.98 -1.34
CA TYR A 11 30.68 -13.09 -0.39
C TYR A 11 30.31 -14.43 -1.04
N LYS A 12 29.71 -14.41 -2.23
CA LYS A 12 29.14 -15.54 -3.01
C LYS A 12 27.69 -15.94 -2.69
N PRO A 13 27.25 -16.24 -1.45
CA PRO A 13 25.84 -16.52 -1.21
C PRO A 13 25.04 -15.23 -1.25
N ASP A 14 23.76 -15.35 -1.59
CA ASP A 14 22.82 -14.24 -1.44
C ASP A 14 22.56 -13.92 0.04
N PRO A 15 22.14 -12.69 0.36
CA PRO A 15 21.88 -12.29 1.75
C PRO A 15 20.86 -13.18 2.47
N ALA A 16 19.83 -13.69 1.78
CA ALA A 16 18.83 -14.55 2.39
C ALA A 16 19.42 -15.94 2.71
N GLY A 17 20.25 -16.49 1.81
CA GLY A 17 21.04 -17.70 2.03
C GLY A 17 22.03 -17.57 3.19
N ALA A 18 22.67 -16.42 3.36
CA ALA A 18 23.54 -16.19 4.53
C ALA A 18 22.74 -16.18 5.84
N ILE A 19 21.56 -15.54 5.86
CA ILE A 19 20.71 -15.45 7.06
C ILE A 19 20.16 -16.82 7.48
N THR A 20 19.83 -17.69 6.53
CA THR A 20 19.34 -19.04 6.85
C THR A 20 20.39 -19.92 7.50
N VAL A 21 21.67 -19.70 7.22
CA VAL A 21 22.79 -20.41 7.86
C VAL A 21 23.07 -19.85 9.26
N GLU A 22 23.16 -18.54 9.39
CA GLU A 22 23.62 -17.88 10.62
C GLU A 22 22.57 -17.81 11.74
N PHE A 23 21.30 -17.60 11.39
CA PHE A 23 20.25 -17.39 12.37
C PHE A 23 19.35 -18.61 12.50
N SER A 24 18.62 -18.74 13.60
CA SER A 24 17.59 -19.76 13.81
C SER A 24 16.35 -19.19 14.49
N GLY A 25 15.25 -19.96 14.49
CA GLY A 25 14.00 -19.57 15.14
C GLY A 25 13.44 -18.24 14.64
N ASP A 26 12.93 -17.43 15.55
CA ASP A 26 12.27 -16.15 15.23
C ASP A 26 13.23 -15.09 14.70
N LYS A 27 14.51 -15.14 15.12
CA LYS A 27 15.54 -14.24 14.59
C LYS A 27 15.73 -14.45 13.08
N ARG A 28 15.78 -15.71 12.63
CA ARG A 28 15.84 -16.04 11.20
C ARG A 28 14.61 -15.52 10.46
N ARG A 29 13.42 -15.76 10.99
CA ARG A 29 12.15 -15.32 10.37
C ARG A 29 12.07 -13.80 10.25
N ALA A 30 12.45 -13.08 11.30
CA ALA A 30 12.43 -11.62 11.31
C ALA A 30 13.42 -11.03 10.30
N MET A 31 14.66 -11.52 10.28
CA MET A 31 15.69 -11.01 9.38
C MET A 31 15.39 -11.35 7.91
N LEU A 32 14.93 -12.58 7.63
CA LEU A 32 14.46 -12.96 6.29
C LEU A 32 13.28 -12.09 5.84
N GLY A 33 12.32 -11.84 6.72
CA GLY A 33 11.18 -10.98 6.43
C GLY A 33 11.63 -9.56 6.02
N LEU A 34 12.59 -8.99 6.75
CA LEU A 34 13.13 -7.67 6.43
C LEU A 34 13.88 -7.66 5.10
N VAL A 35 14.80 -8.59 4.86
CA VAL A 35 15.59 -8.63 3.62
C VAL A 35 14.69 -8.89 2.41
N ARG A 36 13.79 -9.87 2.48
CA ARG A 36 12.85 -10.16 1.40
C ARG A 36 11.90 -9.02 1.13
N SER A 37 11.52 -8.22 2.13
CA SER A 37 10.68 -7.05 1.88
C SER A 37 11.35 -5.99 0.98
N VAL A 38 12.68 -5.96 0.95
CA VAL A 38 13.43 -5.01 0.13
C VAL A 38 13.78 -5.63 -1.23
N LEU A 39 14.16 -6.91 -1.23
CA LEU A 39 14.63 -7.60 -2.44
C LEU A 39 13.50 -8.22 -3.26
N GLU A 40 12.49 -8.78 -2.60
CA GLU A 40 11.43 -9.63 -3.17
C GLU A 40 10.04 -9.29 -2.59
N PRO A 41 9.62 -8.00 -2.57
CA PRO A 41 8.40 -7.59 -1.89
C PRO A 41 7.13 -8.23 -2.45
N VAL A 42 7.10 -8.53 -3.75
CA VAL A 42 5.94 -9.13 -4.43
C VAL A 42 5.75 -10.59 -4.04
N GLU A 43 6.83 -11.38 -3.97
CA GLU A 43 6.74 -12.77 -3.54
C GLU A 43 6.33 -12.89 -2.07
N LEU A 44 6.85 -11.99 -1.23
CA LEU A 44 6.46 -11.92 0.18
C LEU A 44 4.98 -11.54 0.33
N LEU A 45 4.47 -10.63 -0.48
CA LEU A 45 3.05 -10.29 -0.52
C LEU A 45 2.19 -11.47 -0.96
N GLU A 46 2.55 -12.14 -2.06
CA GLU A 46 1.80 -13.29 -2.59
C GLU A 46 1.70 -14.45 -1.60
N THR A 47 2.82 -14.77 -0.93
CA THR A 47 2.82 -15.79 0.12
C THR A 47 1.95 -15.40 1.30
N THR A 48 1.94 -14.11 1.67
CA THR A 48 1.08 -13.59 2.74
C THR A 48 -0.40 -13.64 2.33
N LEU A 49 -0.75 -13.22 1.12
CA LEU A 49 -2.13 -13.29 0.57
C LEU A 49 -2.65 -14.72 0.49
N ARG A 50 -1.83 -15.67 0.04
CA ARG A 50 -2.21 -17.09 -0.02
C ARG A 50 -2.49 -17.67 1.38
N SER A 51 -1.86 -17.12 2.40
CA SER A 51 -2.08 -17.50 3.80
C SER A 51 -3.23 -16.76 4.48
N ALA A 52 -3.84 -15.76 3.82
CA ALA A 52 -4.79 -14.83 4.44
C ALA A 52 -5.99 -15.53 5.09
N GLY A 53 -6.55 -16.56 4.45
CA GLY A 53 -7.67 -17.34 5.00
C GLY A 53 -7.34 -18.10 6.28
N LYS A 54 -6.06 -18.35 6.58
CA LYS A 54 -5.59 -19.00 7.81
C LYS A 54 -4.91 -18.03 8.77
N ASN A 55 -4.43 -16.90 8.28
CA ASN A 55 -3.61 -15.95 9.03
C ASN A 55 -3.92 -14.50 8.64
N ALA A 56 -5.15 -14.06 8.93
CA ALA A 56 -5.57 -12.68 8.71
C ALA A 56 -4.65 -11.67 9.43
N ASN A 57 -4.19 -12.02 10.63
CA ASN A 57 -3.26 -11.20 11.43
C ASN A 57 -1.91 -10.99 10.74
N GLY A 58 -1.40 -12.00 10.03
CA GLY A 58 -0.18 -11.88 9.24
C GLY A 58 -0.34 -10.88 8.09
N LEU A 59 -1.49 -10.89 7.42
CA LEU A 59 -1.78 -9.97 6.34
C LEU A 59 -2.02 -8.53 6.85
N SER A 60 -2.68 -8.36 7.99
CA SER A 60 -2.88 -7.02 8.58
C SER A 60 -1.56 -6.43 9.08
N ALA A 61 -0.72 -7.23 9.74
CA ALA A 61 0.61 -6.81 10.14
C ALA A 61 1.48 -6.43 8.93
N TRP A 62 1.39 -7.19 7.83
CA TRP A 62 2.07 -6.87 6.58
C TRP A 62 1.62 -5.51 6.02
N ALA A 63 0.31 -5.29 5.90
CA ALA A 63 -0.24 -4.06 5.34
C ALA A 63 0.22 -2.81 6.10
N VAL A 64 0.21 -2.86 7.44
CA VAL A 64 0.70 -1.77 8.28
C VAL A 64 2.21 -1.59 8.14
N ARG A 65 2.99 -2.68 8.22
CA ARG A 65 4.46 -2.63 8.20
C ARG A 65 5.00 -2.10 6.87
N TYR A 66 4.31 -2.40 5.78
CA TYR A 66 4.72 -2.00 4.43
C TYR A 66 3.88 -0.87 3.84
N TYR A 67 3.07 -0.18 4.65
CA TYR A 67 2.22 0.93 4.22
C TYR A 67 2.98 1.97 3.38
N ARG A 68 4.16 2.42 3.85
CA ARG A 68 5.01 3.37 3.11
C ARG A 68 5.59 2.84 1.79
N HIS A 69 5.63 1.53 1.65
CA HIS A 69 6.23 0.85 0.50
C HIS A 69 5.17 0.36 -0.48
N LEU A 70 3.89 0.35 -0.08
CA LEU A 70 2.79 -0.27 -0.82
C LEU A 70 2.68 0.28 -2.25
N ALA A 71 2.78 1.59 -2.48
CA ALA A 71 2.72 2.15 -3.83
C ALA A 71 3.81 1.60 -4.77
N ARG A 72 5.05 1.47 -4.28
CA ARG A 72 6.15 0.85 -5.03
C ARG A 72 5.86 -0.62 -5.28
N ILE A 73 5.33 -1.33 -4.28
CA ILE A 73 4.99 -2.75 -4.39
C ILE A 73 3.88 -2.94 -5.42
N CYS A 74 2.81 -2.16 -5.41
CA CYS A 74 1.74 -2.19 -6.41
C CYS A 74 2.28 -1.98 -7.83
N SER A 75 3.15 -0.99 -8.02
CA SER A 75 3.77 -0.70 -9.32
C SER A 75 4.68 -1.83 -9.82
N VAL A 76 5.39 -2.51 -8.92
CA VAL A 76 6.20 -3.70 -9.27
C VAL A 76 5.30 -4.91 -9.51
N TYR A 77 4.26 -5.08 -8.69
CA TYR A 77 3.30 -6.18 -8.77
C TYR A 77 2.57 -6.18 -10.11
N MET A 78 2.05 -5.03 -10.55
CA MET A 78 1.41 -4.88 -11.85
C MET A 78 2.30 -5.34 -13.01
N ARG A 79 3.60 -4.99 -12.95
CA ARG A 79 4.56 -5.35 -14.00
C ARG A 79 4.90 -6.85 -14.01
N LEU A 80 4.92 -7.49 -12.84
CA LEU A 80 5.33 -8.89 -12.70
C LEU A 80 4.16 -9.88 -12.82
N CYS A 81 3.00 -9.55 -12.28
CA CYS A 81 1.87 -10.46 -12.14
C CYS A 81 0.77 -10.22 -13.20
N VAL A 82 0.87 -9.14 -14.00
CA VAL A 82 -0.12 -8.76 -15.04
C VAL A 82 -1.55 -8.76 -14.49
N GLN A 83 -1.69 -8.44 -13.20
CA GLN A 83 -2.95 -8.40 -12.46
C GLN A 83 -2.86 -7.25 -11.46
N GLU A 84 -3.98 -6.56 -11.27
CA GLU A 84 -4.10 -5.53 -10.25
C GLU A 84 -4.04 -6.13 -8.85
N LEU A 85 -3.19 -5.57 -7.98
CA LEU A 85 -3.08 -6.02 -6.59
C LEU A 85 -4.43 -5.93 -5.88
N ARG A 86 -5.21 -4.89 -6.16
CA ARG A 86 -6.57 -4.70 -5.65
C ARG A 86 -7.49 -5.87 -6.00
N ALA A 87 -7.53 -6.26 -7.28
CA ALA A 87 -8.30 -7.40 -7.75
C ALA A 87 -7.80 -8.72 -7.13
N ARG A 88 -6.48 -8.85 -6.95
CA ARG A 88 -5.89 -10.00 -6.25
C ARG A 88 -6.37 -10.09 -4.81
N ILE A 89 -6.32 -9.00 -4.06
CA ILE A 89 -6.78 -8.92 -2.67
C ILE A 89 -8.26 -9.33 -2.59
N GLN A 90 -9.11 -8.81 -3.47
CA GLN A 90 -10.54 -9.16 -3.53
C GLN A 90 -10.78 -10.65 -3.80
N SER A 91 -9.94 -11.29 -4.61
CA SER A 91 -10.06 -12.72 -4.89
C SER A 91 -9.63 -13.61 -3.72
N MET A 92 -8.73 -13.11 -2.84
CA MET A 92 -8.13 -13.88 -1.75
C MET A 92 -8.76 -13.60 -0.39
N VAL A 93 -9.38 -12.43 -0.22
CA VAL A 93 -9.93 -11.95 1.04
C VAL A 93 -11.38 -11.55 0.83
N SER A 94 -12.28 -12.15 1.61
CA SER A 94 -13.71 -11.87 1.58
C SER A 94 -14.22 -11.27 2.89
N GLY A 95 -15.46 -10.78 2.87
CA GLY A 95 -16.12 -10.21 4.04
C GLY A 95 -15.60 -8.84 4.45
N GLU A 96 -15.93 -8.42 5.67
CA GLU A 96 -15.64 -7.07 6.19
C GLU A 96 -14.15 -6.76 6.24
N TYR A 97 -13.30 -7.78 6.43
CA TYR A 97 -11.85 -7.58 6.42
C TYR A 97 -11.33 -7.06 5.08
N CYS A 98 -11.93 -7.49 3.96
CA CYS A 98 -11.60 -6.97 2.63
C CYS A 98 -11.97 -5.48 2.50
N LEU A 99 -13.09 -5.07 3.11
CA LEU A 99 -13.57 -3.68 3.09
C LEU A 99 -12.65 -2.73 3.86
N VAL A 100 -11.82 -3.24 4.78
CA VAL A 100 -10.81 -2.45 5.49
C VAL A 100 -9.47 -2.44 4.72
N LEU A 101 -9.06 -3.59 4.21
CA LEU A 101 -7.75 -3.76 3.57
C LEU A 101 -7.63 -3.01 2.23
N LEU A 102 -8.73 -2.94 1.46
CA LEU A 102 -8.77 -2.24 0.18
C LEU A 102 -8.53 -0.72 0.35
N PRO A 103 -9.29 0.03 1.18
CA PRO A 103 -9.02 1.45 1.41
C PRO A 103 -7.62 1.75 1.92
N VAL A 104 -7.04 0.89 2.77
CA VAL A 104 -5.65 1.09 3.23
C VAL A 104 -4.67 0.99 2.07
N SER A 105 -4.89 0.05 1.14
CA SER A 105 -4.06 -0.10 -0.05
C SER A 105 -4.24 1.08 -1.00
N ASP A 106 -5.49 1.48 -1.26
CA ASP A 106 -5.84 2.62 -2.12
C ASP A 106 -5.25 3.93 -1.55
N ALA A 107 -5.32 4.14 -0.23
CA ALA A 107 -4.73 5.30 0.44
C ALA A 107 -3.20 5.36 0.30
N ALA A 108 -2.52 4.21 0.39
CA ALA A 108 -1.07 4.15 0.21
C ALA A 108 -0.65 4.52 -1.24
N GLU A 109 -1.44 4.15 -2.24
CA GLU A 109 -1.19 4.56 -3.63
C GLU A 109 -1.39 6.06 -3.83
N VAL A 110 -2.42 6.66 -3.21
CA VAL A 110 -2.63 8.11 -3.26
C VAL A 110 -1.50 8.88 -2.56
N GLU A 111 -1.09 8.43 -1.38
CA GLU A 111 -0.08 9.12 -0.56
C GLU A 111 1.34 8.98 -1.14
N PHE A 112 1.71 7.78 -1.63
CA PHE A 112 3.10 7.49 -2.04
C PHE A 112 3.28 7.26 -3.56
N GLY A 113 2.19 7.08 -4.32
CA GLY A 113 2.24 6.84 -5.77
C GLY A 113 2.63 8.07 -6.60
N ALA A 114 2.49 9.27 -6.04
CA ALA A 114 2.87 10.51 -6.73
C ALA A 114 4.39 10.71 -6.91
N SER A 115 5.24 9.90 -6.28
CA SER A 115 6.71 10.04 -6.40
C SER A 115 7.30 9.54 -7.74
N GLY A 116 6.47 9.11 -8.69
CA GLY A 116 6.91 8.63 -10.01
C GLY A 116 6.54 9.51 -11.22
N SER A 117 5.71 10.56 -11.05
CA SER A 117 5.26 11.38 -12.18
C SER A 117 5.87 12.77 -12.16
N GLY A 118 7.18 12.83 -12.38
CA GLY A 118 7.83 14.02 -12.91
C GLY A 118 7.69 14.03 -14.43
N SER A 119 6.51 14.37 -14.95
CA SER A 119 6.37 14.86 -16.32
C SER A 119 5.21 15.84 -16.37
N GLY A 120 5.54 17.11 -16.65
CA GLY A 120 4.63 18.23 -16.53
C GLY A 120 3.53 18.25 -17.58
N SER A 121 2.36 18.74 -17.16
CA SER A 121 1.54 19.68 -17.93
C SER A 121 0.50 20.27 -16.99
N THR A 122 0.84 21.42 -16.40
CA THR A 122 -0.16 22.31 -15.83
C THR A 122 -0.88 23.02 -16.97
N SER A 123 -1.92 22.40 -17.51
CA SER A 123 -2.90 23.12 -18.31
C SER A 123 -3.94 23.69 -17.35
N ALA A 124 -3.79 24.98 -17.04
CA ALA A 124 -4.76 25.75 -16.29
C ALA A 124 -6.09 25.77 -17.05
N ALA A 125 -7.10 25.07 -16.54
CA ALA A 125 -8.48 25.28 -16.95
C ALA A 125 -9.07 26.38 -16.06
N VAL A 126 -9.25 27.55 -16.67
CA VAL A 126 -9.92 28.71 -16.09
C VAL A 126 -11.38 28.34 -15.83
N VAL A 127 -11.76 28.16 -14.57
CA VAL A 127 -13.18 28.03 -14.20
C VAL A 127 -13.76 29.44 -14.14
N SER A 128 -14.45 29.84 -15.20
CA SER A 128 -15.31 31.02 -15.22
C SER A 128 -16.58 30.71 -14.42
N SER A 129 -16.66 31.21 -13.20
CA SER A 129 -17.87 31.15 -12.38
C SER A 129 -18.71 32.40 -12.59
N SER A 130 -19.72 32.31 -13.45
CA SER A 130 -20.81 33.29 -13.52
C SER A 130 -21.70 33.15 -12.29
N SER A 131 -21.60 34.07 -11.33
CA SER A 131 -22.52 34.17 -10.21
C SER A 131 -23.59 35.23 -10.50
N THR A 132 -24.81 34.79 -10.81
CA THR A 132 -26.00 35.64 -10.73
C THR A 132 -26.46 35.74 -9.27
N ILE A 133 -26.42 36.96 -8.75
CA ILE A 133 -26.90 37.32 -7.41
C ILE A 133 -28.44 37.27 -7.42
N VAL A 134 -29.05 36.44 -6.57
CA VAL A 134 -30.44 36.61 -6.14
C VAL A 134 -30.44 36.92 -4.65
N ARG A 135 -30.80 38.17 -4.37
CA ARG A 135 -31.04 38.78 -3.06
C ARG A 135 -32.42 38.34 -2.56
N GLY A 136 -32.56 37.94 -1.28
CA GLY A 136 -33.90 37.74 -0.72
C GLY A 136 -33.99 37.16 0.70
N SER A 137 -33.79 38.03 1.69
CA SER A 137 -34.56 38.14 2.94
C SER A 137 -34.46 37.07 4.04
N VAL A 138 -33.98 37.54 5.19
CA VAL A 138 -33.91 36.93 6.52
C VAL A 138 -35.28 36.88 7.20
N LEU A 139 -35.60 35.77 7.89
CA LEU A 139 -36.56 35.73 9.00
C LEU A 139 -35.98 34.88 10.16
N PRO A 140 -36.03 35.34 11.43
CA PRO A 140 -35.42 34.65 12.54
C PRO A 140 -36.32 33.59 13.19
N LEU A 141 -35.70 32.46 13.55
CA LEU A 141 -36.25 31.32 14.26
C LEU A 141 -36.52 31.65 15.73
N ALA A 142 -37.79 31.81 16.12
CA ALA A 142 -38.18 31.96 17.51
C ALA A 142 -38.31 30.58 18.19
N ARG A 143 -37.55 30.38 19.27
CA ARG A 143 -37.61 29.24 20.19
C ARG A 143 -38.26 29.68 21.49
N ALA A 144 -39.37 29.05 21.89
CA ALA A 144 -39.76 28.97 23.30
C ALA A 144 -40.76 27.83 23.54
N MET A 145 -40.29 26.81 24.27
CA MET A 145 -41.15 25.87 25.00
C MET A 145 -41.73 26.57 26.23
N ARG A 146 -42.99 26.31 26.57
CA ARG A 146 -43.44 26.12 27.96
C ARG A 146 -44.83 25.47 28.01
N ARG A 147 -45.02 24.78 29.14
CA ARG A 147 -46.11 23.89 29.56
C ARG A 147 -47.50 24.52 29.49
#